data_AF-A0A369I2J7-F1
#
_entry.id   AF-A0A369I2J7-F1
#
_cell.length_a   1.000
_cell.length_b   1.000
_cell.length_c   1.000
_cell.angle_alpha   90.00
_cell.angle_beta   90.00
_cell.angle_gamma   90.00
#
_symmetry.space_group_name_H-M   'P 1'
#
loop_
_entity.id
_entity.type
_entity.pdbx_description
1 polymer ?
#
loop_
_entity_poly.entity_id
_entity_poly.type
_entity_poly.pdbx_seq_one_letter_code
_entity_poly.pdbx_strand_id
1 'polypeptide(L)'
;MSLVSIESNAKDDKSTVNTAGLSKGREKAFEQYITDHFTPFIEQDEWKVFTEVVTLYNQSPSKLVNVNAEKQQEFKSAVKLLNHAMKSSDDENAKIWLENVRKTAHNINFLWTVDWETLTPAHDTERIIGEPISMLNGF
;
A
#
# COMPACT_ATOMS: atom_id res chain seq x y z
N MET A 1 -4.72 -37.78 -19.30
CA MET A 1 -3.73 -36.67 -19.29
C MET A 1 -3.73 -36.09 -17.88
N SER A 2 -2.74 -36.46 -17.07
CA SER A 2 -2.60 -35.96 -15.70
C SER A 2 -1.94 -34.57 -15.72
N LEU A 3 -2.57 -33.61 -15.06
CA LEU A 3 -2.01 -32.28 -14.86
C LEU A 3 -0.95 -32.36 -13.76
N VAL A 4 0.27 -31.93 -14.10
CA VAL A 4 1.42 -31.84 -13.21
C VAL A 4 1.13 -30.75 -12.16
N SER A 5 1.14 -31.13 -10.89
CA SER A 5 1.19 -30.21 -9.75
C SER A 5 2.54 -29.48 -9.77
N ILE A 6 2.52 -28.16 -9.98
CA ILE A 6 3.68 -27.31 -9.73
C ILE A 6 3.68 -27.00 -8.23
N GLU A 7 4.31 -27.87 -7.46
CA GLU A 7 4.73 -27.54 -6.10
C GLU A 7 5.87 -26.52 -6.20
N SER A 8 5.58 -25.25 -5.91
CA SER A 8 6.62 -24.24 -5.74
C SER A 8 7.35 -24.51 -4.43
N ASN A 9 8.41 -25.31 -4.52
CA ASN A 9 9.37 -25.53 -3.45
C ASN A 9 10.17 -24.23 -3.23
N ALA A 10 9.62 -23.32 -2.43
CA ALA A 10 10.31 -22.14 -1.95
C ALA A 10 11.39 -22.60 -0.97
N LYS A 11 12.60 -22.87 -1.50
CA LYS A 11 13.79 -23.02 -0.66
C LYS A 11 13.99 -21.72 0.12
N ASP A 12 13.97 -21.85 1.44
CA ASP A 12 14.42 -20.85 2.40
C ASP A 12 15.88 -20.46 2.10
N ASP A 13 16.06 -19.42 1.28
CA ASP A 13 17.37 -18.82 1.08
C ASP A 13 17.62 -17.80 2.17
N LYS A 14 18.32 -18.26 3.20
CA LYS A 14 18.84 -17.51 4.35
C LYS A 14 19.91 -16.50 3.91
N SER A 15 19.56 -15.51 3.07
CA SER A 15 20.26 -14.23 2.86
C SER A 15 19.60 -13.40 1.74
N THR A 16 18.27 -13.29 1.68
CA THR A 16 17.64 -12.17 1.00
C THR A 16 17.08 -11.24 2.06
N VAL A 17 17.70 -10.07 2.24
CA VAL A 17 17.06 -8.99 2.98
C VAL A 17 15.67 -8.83 2.37
N ASN A 18 14.65 -9.02 3.21
CA ASN A 18 13.23 -9.01 2.92
C ASN A 18 12.82 -7.60 2.41
N THR A 19 13.25 -7.23 1.21
CA THR A 19 13.23 -5.85 0.65
C THR A 19 12.15 -5.67 -0.40
N ALA A 20 11.75 -6.74 -1.09
CA ALA A 20 10.57 -6.73 -1.93
C ALA A 20 9.34 -6.72 -1.00
N GLY A 21 8.49 -5.68 -1.07
CA GLY A 21 7.21 -5.64 -0.36
C GLY A 21 6.28 -6.81 -0.75
N LEU A 22 4.97 -6.60 -0.65
CA LEU A 22 3.95 -7.58 -1.01
C LEU A 22 3.83 -7.70 -2.53
N SER A 23 4.83 -8.31 -3.16
CA SER A 23 4.92 -8.49 -4.62
C SER A 23 5.48 -9.86 -4.97
N LYS A 24 5.31 -10.27 -6.23
CA LYS A 24 5.82 -11.55 -6.77
C LYS A 24 5.29 -12.78 -6.01
N GLY A 25 4.00 -12.79 -5.68
CA GLY A 25 3.34 -13.90 -4.97
C GLY A 25 3.41 -13.80 -3.45
N ARG A 26 4.21 -12.87 -2.89
CA ARG A 26 4.28 -12.64 -1.44
C ARG A 26 2.98 -12.10 -0.85
N GLU A 27 2.19 -11.41 -1.65
CA GLU A 27 0.86 -10.98 -1.29
C GLU A 27 -0.05 -12.16 -0.90
N LYS A 28 0.12 -13.34 -1.53
CA LYS A 28 -0.66 -14.54 -1.17
C LYS A 28 -0.20 -15.17 0.14
N ALA A 29 1.10 -15.24 0.38
CA ALA A 29 1.63 -15.67 1.67
C ALA A 29 1.20 -14.72 2.80
N PHE A 30 1.13 -13.42 2.51
CA PHE A 30 0.63 -12.42 3.45
C PHE A 30 -0.87 -12.53 3.70
N GLU A 31 -1.69 -12.71 2.67
CA GLU A 31 -3.13 -12.96 2.80
C GLU A 31 -3.41 -14.17 3.71
N GLN A 32 -2.66 -15.26 3.54
CA GLN A 32 -2.75 -16.43 4.40
C GLN A 32 -2.38 -16.09 5.85
N TYR A 33 -1.26 -15.40 6.07
CA TYR A 33 -0.83 -14.97 7.39
C TYR A 33 -1.89 -14.11 8.11
N ILE A 34 -2.50 -13.14 7.42
CA ILE A 34 -3.55 -12.30 8.00
C ILE A 34 -4.81 -13.13 8.31
N THR A 35 -5.15 -14.10 7.46
CA THR A 35 -6.28 -15.01 7.70
C THR A 35 -6.08 -15.84 8.98
N ASP A 36 -4.87 -16.35 9.19
CA ASP A 36 -4.54 -17.23 10.31
C ASP A 36 -4.39 -16.48 11.64
N HIS A 37 -3.96 -15.23 11.62
CA HIS A 37 -3.57 -14.49 12.84
C HIS A 37 -4.42 -13.24 13.15
N PHE A 38 -5.20 -12.73 12.19
CA PHE A 38 -5.94 -11.48 12.31
C PHE A 38 -7.38 -11.63 11.78
N THR A 39 -8.07 -12.70 12.15
CA THR A 39 -9.43 -13.02 11.69
C THR A 39 -10.44 -11.86 11.83
N PRO A 40 -10.48 -11.07 12.93
CA PRO A 40 -11.40 -9.94 13.01
C PRO A 40 -11.14 -8.82 11.99
N PHE A 41 -9.94 -8.78 11.41
CA PHE A 41 -9.58 -7.79 10.38
C PHE A 41 -10.05 -8.22 8.98
N ILE A 42 -10.02 -9.52 8.67
CA ILE A 42 -10.40 -10.00 7.32
C ILE A 42 -11.90 -9.82 7.02
N GLU A 43 -12.72 -9.64 8.04
CA GLU A 43 -14.16 -9.40 7.92
C GLU A 43 -14.50 -7.91 7.65
N GLN A 44 -13.51 -7.02 7.69
CA GLN A 44 -13.69 -5.59 7.52
C GLN A 44 -13.59 -5.19 6.04
N ASP A 45 -14.36 -4.17 5.63
CA ASP A 45 -14.31 -3.63 4.26
C ASP A 45 -12.90 -3.10 3.92
N GLU A 46 -12.16 -2.63 4.93
CA GLU A 46 -10.79 -2.18 4.81
C GLU A 46 -9.85 -3.28 4.33
N TRP A 47 -10.07 -4.54 4.72
CA TRP A 47 -9.28 -5.66 4.20
C TRP A 47 -9.53 -5.89 2.71
N LYS A 48 -10.78 -5.78 2.26
CA LYS A 48 -11.13 -5.86 0.85
C LYS A 48 -10.49 -4.74 0.05
N VAL A 49 -10.55 -3.49 0.53
CA VAL A 49 -9.87 -2.36 -0.10
C VAL A 49 -8.36 -2.59 -0.20
N PHE A 50 -7.74 -3.05 0.89
CA PHE A 50 -6.30 -3.32 0.92
C PHE A 50 -5.90 -4.37 -0.13
N THR A 51 -6.58 -5.52 -0.15
CA THR A 51 -6.28 -6.61 -1.06
C THR A 51 -6.54 -6.24 -2.52
N GLU A 52 -7.62 -5.52 -2.82
CA GLU A 52 -7.92 -5.02 -4.17
C GLU A 52 -6.80 -4.12 -4.70
N VAL A 53 -6.37 -3.13 -3.91
CA VAL A 53 -5.34 -2.16 -4.34
C VAL A 53 -3.96 -2.82 -4.45
N VAL A 54 -3.58 -3.70 -3.52
CA VAL A 54 -2.32 -4.46 -3.60
C VAL A 54 -2.33 -5.43 -4.79
N THR A 55 -3.47 -6.06 -5.09
CA THR A 55 -3.62 -6.90 -6.28
C THR A 55 -3.46 -6.07 -7.55
N LEU A 56 -4.09 -4.89 -7.62
CA LEU A 56 -3.96 -3.98 -8.76
C LEU A 56 -2.52 -3.51 -8.94
N TYR A 57 -1.84 -3.15 -7.84
CA TYR A 57 -0.41 -2.80 -7.83
C TYR A 57 0.45 -3.90 -8.46
N ASN A 58 0.24 -5.16 -8.06
CA ASN A 58 1.05 -6.27 -8.54
C ASN A 58 0.73 -6.70 -9.98
N GLN A 59 -0.53 -6.61 -10.39
CA GLN A 59 -0.96 -7.05 -11.72
C GLN A 59 -0.79 -5.98 -12.80
N SER A 60 -0.99 -4.71 -12.45
CA SER A 60 -0.98 -3.60 -13.40
C SER A 60 -0.69 -2.28 -12.68
N PRO A 61 0.58 -2.03 -12.27
CA PRO A 61 0.92 -0.82 -11.50
C PRO A 61 0.47 0.49 -12.18
N SER A 62 0.52 0.55 -13.51
CA SER A 62 0.07 1.72 -14.28
C SER A 62 -1.42 2.02 -14.14
N LYS A 63 -2.26 1.05 -13.77
CA LYS A 63 -3.69 1.29 -13.52
C LYS A 63 -3.97 1.99 -12.20
N LEU A 64 -3.00 2.02 -11.27
CA LEU A 64 -3.15 2.74 -10.00
C LEU A 64 -3.33 4.25 -10.19
N VAL A 65 -2.81 4.81 -11.29
CA VAL A 65 -2.94 6.25 -11.59
C VAL A 65 -4.40 6.68 -11.80
N ASN A 66 -5.28 5.73 -12.15
CA ASN A 66 -6.70 5.98 -12.39
C ASN A 66 -7.59 5.68 -11.17
N VAL A 67 -7.00 5.29 -10.03
CA VAL A 67 -7.74 5.07 -8.79
C VAL A 67 -8.16 6.43 -8.23
N ASN A 68 -9.47 6.60 -7.99
CA ASN A 68 -10.02 7.87 -7.51
C ASN A 68 -9.55 8.22 -6.08
N ALA A 69 -9.65 9.50 -5.71
CA ALA A 69 -9.17 9.99 -4.42
C ALA A 69 -9.83 9.32 -3.21
N GLU A 70 -11.12 8.95 -3.33
CA GLU A 70 -11.87 8.22 -2.29
C GLU A 70 -11.23 6.86 -2.01
N LYS A 71 -11.05 6.01 -3.03
CA LYS A 71 -10.43 4.69 -2.89
C LYS A 71 -8.98 4.77 -2.44
N GLN A 72 -8.24 5.81 -2.84
CA GLN A 72 -6.90 6.08 -2.30
C GLN A 72 -6.94 6.34 -0.78
N GLN A 73 -7.93 7.10 -0.31
CA GLN A 73 -8.09 7.41 1.11
C GLN A 73 -8.58 6.20 1.92
N GLU A 74 -9.48 5.39 1.36
CA GLU A 74 -9.88 4.10 1.95
C GLU A 74 -8.66 3.19 2.11
N PHE A 75 -7.81 3.08 1.08
CA PHE A 75 -6.58 2.29 1.15
C PHE A 75 -5.62 2.80 2.23
N LYS A 76 -5.39 4.11 2.31
CA LYS A 76 -4.56 4.72 3.37
C LYS A 76 -5.12 4.41 4.76
N SER A 77 -6.44 4.37 4.90
CA SER A 77 -7.12 4.05 6.16
C SER A 77 -6.97 2.57 6.50
N ALA A 78 -7.16 1.68 5.53
CA ALA A 78 -6.93 0.25 5.69
C ALA A 78 -5.49 -0.08 6.11
N VAL A 79 -4.50 0.57 5.47
CA VAL A 79 -3.08 0.42 5.86
C VAL A 79 -2.84 0.88 7.31
N LYS A 80 -3.49 1.96 7.77
CA LYS A 80 -3.37 2.43 9.16
C LYS A 80 -3.94 1.42 10.15
N LEU A 81 -5.14 0.88 9.88
CA LEU A 81 -5.78 -0.11 10.74
C LEU A 81 -4.97 -1.41 10.80
N LEU A 82 -4.55 -1.92 9.65
CA LEU A 82 -3.71 -3.12 9.56
C LEU A 82 -2.38 -2.93 10.30
N ASN A 83 -1.72 -1.78 10.10
CA ASN A 83 -0.50 -1.45 10.83
C ASN A 83 -0.72 -1.40 12.34
N HIS A 84 -1.86 -0.89 12.80
CA HIS A 84 -2.20 -0.85 14.22
C HIS A 84 -2.38 -2.26 14.78
N ALA A 85 -3.18 -3.10 14.13
CA ALA A 85 -3.43 -4.48 14.53
C ALA A 85 -2.13 -5.31 14.58
N MET A 86 -1.27 -5.19 13.56
CA MET A 86 -0.02 -5.93 13.50
C MET A 86 1.04 -5.45 14.50
N LYS A 87 1.05 -4.15 14.85
CA LYS A 87 1.95 -3.61 15.87
C LYS A 87 1.67 -4.15 17.27
N SER A 88 0.42 -4.49 17.57
CA SER A 88 0.04 -5.08 18.86
C SER A 88 0.30 -6.58 18.95
N SER A 89 0.79 -7.21 17.88
CA SER A 89 1.11 -8.64 17.89
C SER A 89 2.51 -8.90 18.47
N ASP A 90 2.62 -9.92 19.32
CA ASP A 90 3.89 -10.43 19.85
C ASP A 90 4.62 -11.37 18.87
N ASP A 91 3.99 -11.70 17.74
CA ASP A 91 4.58 -12.56 16.71
C ASP A 91 5.73 -11.84 15.97
N GLU A 92 6.90 -12.48 15.93
CA GLU A 92 8.07 -11.97 15.21
C GLU A 92 7.80 -11.83 13.70
N ASN A 93 6.98 -12.70 13.13
CA ASN A 93 6.58 -12.63 11.72
C ASN A 93 5.72 -11.39 11.45
N ALA A 94 4.91 -10.93 12.42
CA ALA A 94 4.11 -9.72 12.27
C ALA A 94 5.00 -8.50 12.00
N LYS A 95 6.18 -8.41 12.62
CA LYS A 95 7.14 -7.31 12.38
C LYS A 95 7.66 -7.33 10.95
N ILE A 96 8.01 -8.50 10.43
CA ILE A 96 8.49 -8.67 9.05
C ILE A 96 7.39 -8.30 8.06
N TRP A 97 6.18 -8.83 8.27
CA TRP A 97 5.04 -8.52 7.41
C TRP A 97 4.65 -7.04 7.45
N LEU A 98 4.73 -6.41 8.62
CA LEU A 98 4.45 -5.00 8.81
C LEU A 98 5.43 -4.12 8.01
N GLU A 99 6.71 -4.48 7.96
CA GLU A 99 7.67 -3.80 7.08
C GLU A 99 7.30 -3.95 5.61
N ASN A 100 6.88 -5.15 5.18
CA ASN A 100 6.46 -5.41 3.81
C ASN A 100 5.21 -4.60 3.43
N VAL A 101 4.22 -4.52 4.33
CA VAL A 101 3.02 -3.68 4.17
C VAL A 101 3.42 -2.21 3.99
N ARG A 102 4.28 -1.68 4.87
CA ARG A 102 4.74 -0.27 4.80
C ARG A 102 5.46 0.05 3.51
N LYS A 103 6.38 -0.81 3.07
CA LYS A 103 7.10 -0.64 1.79
C LYS A 103 6.13 -0.63 0.62
N THR A 104 5.18 -1.55 0.59
CA THR A 104 4.16 -1.64 -0.47
C THR A 104 3.28 -0.40 -0.51
N ALA A 105 2.76 0.01 0.65
CA ALA A 105 1.93 1.21 0.77
C ALA A 105 2.70 2.48 0.38
N HIS A 106 3.98 2.57 0.74
CA HIS A 106 4.85 3.68 0.31
C HIS A 106 4.97 3.73 -1.22
N ASN A 107 5.25 2.60 -1.88
CA ASN A 107 5.36 2.54 -3.34
C ASN A 107 4.03 2.89 -4.02
N ILE A 108 2.90 2.40 -3.52
CA ILE A 108 1.57 2.73 -4.06
C ILE A 108 1.29 4.22 -3.90
N ASN A 109 1.53 4.78 -2.71
CA ASN A 109 1.33 6.22 -2.47
C ASN A 109 2.22 7.07 -3.38
N PHE A 110 3.47 6.65 -3.60
CA PHE A 110 4.37 7.34 -4.53
C PHE A 110 3.75 7.47 -5.93
N LEU A 111 3.17 6.39 -6.47
CA LEU A 111 2.52 6.39 -7.79
C LEU A 111 1.33 7.35 -7.87
N TRP A 112 0.69 7.67 -6.75
CA TRP A 112 -0.41 8.65 -6.67
C TRP A 112 0.07 10.09 -6.46
N THR A 113 1.27 10.27 -5.89
CA THR A 113 1.86 11.59 -5.66
C THR A 113 2.69 12.09 -6.83
N VAL A 114 2.95 11.28 -7.86
CA VAL A 114 3.70 11.70 -9.05
C VAL A 114 2.74 12.26 -10.08
N ASP A 115 3.06 13.44 -10.60
CA ASP A 115 2.50 13.95 -11.85
C ASP A 115 3.17 13.20 -13.00
N TRP A 116 2.39 12.41 -13.74
CA TRP A 116 2.89 11.54 -14.80
C TRP A 116 3.19 12.27 -16.11
N GLU A 117 2.74 13.52 -16.28
CA GLU A 117 3.08 14.35 -17.43
C GLU A 117 4.42 15.05 -17.26
N THR A 118 4.71 15.50 -16.03
CA THR A 118 5.92 16.27 -15.70
C THR A 118 7.00 15.45 -15.00
N LEU A 119 6.65 14.24 -14.52
CA LEU A 119 7.48 13.38 -13.67
C LEU A 119 7.98 14.07 -12.38
N THR A 120 7.27 15.11 -11.93
CA THR A 120 7.53 15.77 -10.63
C THR A 120 6.52 15.31 -9.60
N PRO A 121 6.79 15.49 -8.29
CA PRO A 121 5.73 15.37 -7.30
C PRO A 121 4.57 16.29 -7.68
N ALA A 122 3.35 15.78 -7.68
CA ALA A 122 2.13 16.56 -7.78
C ALA A 122 2.12 17.51 -6.57
N HIS A 123 2.49 18.77 -6.82
CA HIS A 123 2.34 19.79 -5.81
C HIS A 123 0.84 19.89 -5.51
N ASP A 124 0.45 19.66 -4.26
CA ASP A 124 -0.78 20.24 -3.73
C ASP A 124 -0.62 21.75 -3.91
N THR A 125 -1.09 22.28 -5.03
CA THR A 125 -1.40 23.70 -5.14
C THR A 125 -2.58 23.94 -4.21
N GLU A 126 -2.32 23.98 -2.90
CA GLU A 126 -3.03 24.92 -2.05
C GLU A 126 -2.86 26.26 -2.75
N ARG A 127 -3.94 26.71 -3.41
CA ARG A 127 -4.05 28.08 -3.87
C ARG A 127 -3.78 28.94 -2.64
N ILE A 128 -2.58 29.49 -2.55
CA ILE A 128 -2.39 30.74 -1.85
C ILE A 128 -3.17 31.75 -2.70
N ILE A 129 -4.47 31.85 -2.43
CA ILE A 129 -5.24 33.04 -2.76
C ILE A 129 -4.67 34.10 -1.83
N GLY A 130 -3.50 34.62 -2.19
CA GLY A 130 -3.05 35.90 -1.68
C GLY A 130 -4.05 36.90 -2.23
N GLU A 131 -5.00 37.28 -1.39
CA GLU A 131 -5.84 38.44 -1.67
C GLU A 131 -4.92 39.59 -2.10
N PRO A 132 -5.21 40.29 -3.20
CA PRO A 132 -4.43 41.48 -3.54
C PRO A 132 -4.55 42.43 -2.36
N ILE A 133 -3.42 42.74 -1.70
CA ILE A 133 -3.37 43.72 -0.61
C ILE A 133 -3.76 45.06 -1.23
N SER A 134 -5.06 45.34 -1.22
CA SER A 134 -5.61 46.66 -1.41
C SER A 134 -5.60 47.33 -0.05
N MET A 135 -4.91 48.47 -0.02
CA MET A 135 -4.98 49.54 0.97
C MET A 135 -4.06 49.41 2.20
N LEU A 136 -3.05 50.29 2.26
CA LEU A 136 -3.02 51.38 3.24
C LEU A 136 -1.98 52.45 2.88
N ASN A 137 -2.49 53.67 2.71
CA ASN A 137 -1.79 54.92 2.47
C ASN A 137 -0.80 55.28 3.59
N GLY A 138 0.28 55.99 3.23
CA GLY A 138 0.88 56.99 4.12
C GLY A 138 2.40 57.10 4.05
N PHE A 139 2.92 57.85 3.06
CA PHE A 139 4.03 58.82 3.21
C PHE A 139 3.86 59.93 2.18
#